data_AF-A0A849TZV9-F1
#
_entry.id   AF-A0A849TZV9-F1
#
_cell.length_a   1.000
_cell.length_b   1.000
_cell.length_c   1.000
_cell.angle_alpha   90.00
_cell.angle_beta   90.00
_cell.angle_gamma   90.00
#
_symmetry.space_group_name_H-M   'P 1'
#
loop_
_entity.id
_entity.type
_entity.pdbx_description
1 polymer ?
#
loop_
_entity_poly.entity_id
_entity_poly.type
_entity_poly.pdbx_seq_one_letter_code
_entity_poly.pdbx_strand_id
1 'polypeptide(L)'
;MTGSSNFTRPSKHSPYLTDPNRLGDVIAAIQAMSTYKQYKLPFDAWSDRICGDLSQSAKWKAIFSDHPEFFRLDTGREKASLVWRRQFPKRFDTNKGRPLTAEEYLLVPDVEKSKLSRNPLQPADIKALIDTAISLHARALEQRQDKRWWLPLASGGGALIGAVIGGLLRA
;
A
#
# COMPACT_ATOMS: atom_id res chain seq x y z
N MET A 1 -19.27 -9.69 26.60
CA MET A 1 -19.21 -9.47 25.13
C MET A 1 -17.75 -9.47 24.72
N THR A 2 -17.19 -10.64 24.39
CA THR A 2 -15.79 -10.82 24.00
C THR A 2 -15.70 -10.76 22.48
N GLY A 3 -15.29 -9.61 21.95
CA GLY A 3 -15.03 -9.45 20.52
C GLY A 3 -13.70 -10.13 20.15
N SER A 4 -13.78 -11.33 19.56
CA SER A 4 -12.63 -11.97 18.94
C SER A 4 -12.19 -11.16 17.73
N SER A 5 -11.18 -10.30 17.92
CA SER A 5 -10.43 -9.73 16.81
C SER A 5 -9.68 -10.87 16.12
N ASN A 6 -10.16 -11.31 14.97
CA ASN A 6 -9.42 -12.19 14.06
C ASN A 6 -8.14 -11.46 13.63
N PHE A 7 -7.05 -11.67 14.38
CA PHE A 7 -5.72 -11.34 13.93
C PHE A 7 -5.39 -12.32 12.80
N THR A 8 -5.62 -11.89 11.56
CA THR A 8 -5.14 -12.60 10.37
C THR A 8 -3.63 -12.75 10.53
N ARG A 9 -3.14 -13.99 10.65
CA ARG A 9 -1.70 -14.26 10.60
C ARG A 9 -1.16 -13.61 9.33
N PRO A 10 -0.01 -12.90 9.37
CA PRO A 10 0.63 -12.46 8.15
C PRO A 10 0.83 -13.69 7.26
N SER A 11 0.33 -13.62 6.03
CA SER A 11 0.46 -14.72 5.07
C SER A 11 1.96 -15.04 4.90
N LYS A 12 2.32 -16.30 4.64
CA LYS A 12 3.72 -16.72 4.42
C LYS A 12 4.40 -16.01 3.24
N HIS A 13 3.67 -15.17 2.49
CA HIS A 13 4.11 -14.43 1.33
C HIS A 13 3.89 -12.93 1.53
N SER A 14 4.80 -12.12 0.96
CA SER A 14 4.69 -10.65 1.01
C SER A 14 3.37 -10.21 0.36
N PRO A 15 2.63 -9.24 0.95
CA PRO A 15 1.38 -8.73 0.38
C PRO A 15 1.53 -8.23 -1.06
N TYR A 16 2.71 -7.72 -1.40
CA TYR A 16 3.13 -7.31 -2.75
C TYR A 16 3.03 -8.40 -3.82
N LEU A 17 3.01 -9.67 -3.43
CA LEU A 17 3.03 -10.81 -4.37
C LEU A 17 1.67 -11.54 -4.43
N THR A 18 0.65 -11.00 -3.77
CA THR A 18 -0.71 -11.58 -3.76
C THR A 18 -1.39 -11.46 -5.12
N ASP A 19 -1.13 -10.36 -5.84
CA ASP A 19 -1.69 -10.05 -7.15
C ASP A 19 -0.56 -9.51 -8.05
N PRO A 20 -0.42 -9.98 -9.31
CA PRO A 20 0.56 -9.43 -10.26
C PRO A 20 0.49 -7.91 -10.43
N ASN A 21 -0.69 -7.31 -10.31
CA ASN A 21 -0.94 -5.88 -10.44
C ASN A 21 -0.86 -5.14 -9.09
N ARG A 22 -0.48 -5.80 -7.99
CA ARG A 22 -0.49 -5.17 -6.66
C ARG A 22 0.37 -3.91 -6.57
N LEU A 23 1.55 -3.91 -7.19
CA LEU A 23 2.41 -2.72 -7.21
C LEU A 23 1.72 -1.55 -7.92
N GLY A 24 1.06 -1.82 -9.05
CA GLY A 24 0.30 -0.81 -9.80
C GLY A 24 -0.83 -0.22 -8.96
N ASP A 25 -1.59 -1.07 -8.27
CA ASP A 25 -2.66 -0.63 -7.36
C ASP A 25 -2.11 0.27 -6.24
N VAL A 26 -0.99 -0.11 -5.60
CA VAL A 26 -0.36 0.68 -4.54
C VAL A 26 0.10 2.03 -5.07
N ILE A 27 0.72 2.08 -6.24
CA ILE A 27 1.16 3.32 -6.88
C ILE A 27 -0.04 4.22 -7.22
N ALA A 28 -1.10 3.67 -7.80
CA ALA A 28 -2.31 4.42 -8.14
C ALA A 28 -2.95 5.03 -6.89
N ALA A 29 -3.04 4.26 -5.80
CA ALA A 29 -3.51 4.75 -4.51
C ALA A 29 -2.61 5.87 -3.96
N ILE A 30 -1.28 5.71 -4.00
CA ILE A 30 -0.33 6.75 -3.57
C ILE A 30 -0.58 8.03 -4.37
N GLN A 31 -0.64 7.97 -5.69
CA GLN A 31 -0.82 9.14 -6.55
C GLN A 31 -2.13 9.88 -6.26
N ALA A 32 -3.26 9.15 -6.22
CA ALA A 32 -4.57 9.74 -5.95
C ALA A 32 -4.63 10.34 -4.54
N MET A 33 -4.22 9.58 -3.52
CA MET A 33 -4.30 10.01 -2.13
C MET A 33 -3.30 11.11 -1.79
N SER A 34 -2.20 11.25 -2.54
CA SER A 34 -1.20 12.30 -2.34
C SER A 34 -1.66 13.65 -2.84
N THR A 35 -2.30 13.68 -4.00
CA THR A 35 -2.70 14.91 -4.70
C THR A 35 -4.07 15.40 -4.27
N TYR A 36 -4.94 14.50 -3.81
CA TYR A 36 -6.32 14.85 -3.54
C TYR A 36 -6.51 15.80 -2.35
N LYS A 37 -7.44 16.75 -2.48
CA LYS A 37 -7.67 17.81 -1.47
C LYS A 37 -8.08 17.27 -0.10
N GLN A 38 -8.92 16.23 -0.01
CA GLN A 38 -9.21 15.58 1.26
C GLN A 38 -8.14 14.51 1.59
N TYR A 39 -7.57 14.60 2.80
CA TYR A 39 -6.51 13.67 3.23
C TYR A 39 -7.02 12.30 3.70
N LYS A 40 -8.32 12.19 3.99
CA LYS A 40 -8.96 10.98 4.52
C LYS A 40 -10.37 10.85 3.98
N LEU A 41 -10.70 9.71 3.39
CA LEU A 41 -12.02 9.38 2.85
C LEU A 41 -12.40 7.92 3.14
N PRO A 42 -13.69 7.57 3.07
CA PRO A 42 -14.15 6.18 3.03
C PRO A 42 -13.64 5.42 1.80
N PHE A 43 -13.72 4.09 1.84
CA PHE A 43 -13.16 3.22 0.80
C PHE A 43 -13.84 3.34 -0.57
N ASP A 44 -15.16 3.52 -0.59
CA ASP A 44 -15.94 3.73 -1.82
C ASP A 44 -15.55 5.04 -2.50
N ALA A 45 -15.42 6.12 -1.73
CA ALA A 45 -14.95 7.41 -2.22
C ALA A 45 -13.51 7.32 -2.74
N TRP A 46 -12.62 6.55 -2.09
CA TRP A 46 -11.30 6.31 -2.67
C TRP A 46 -11.35 5.47 -3.94
N SER A 47 -12.23 4.47 -4.00
CA SER A 47 -12.44 3.64 -5.18
C SER A 47 -12.85 4.48 -6.40
N ASP A 48 -13.83 5.36 -6.22
CA ASP A 48 -14.27 6.33 -7.23
C ASP A 48 -13.10 7.21 -7.70
N ARG A 49 -12.26 7.71 -6.79
CA ARG A 49 -11.15 8.62 -7.16
C ARG A 49 -9.94 7.94 -7.75
N ILE A 50 -9.72 6.66 -7.47
CA ILE A 50 -8.58 5.94 -8.02
C ILE A 50 -8.94 5.32 -9.38
N CYS A 51 -10.13 4.72 -9.50
CA CYS A 51 -10.50 3.95 -10.69
C CYS A 51 -11.91 4.23 -11.24
N GLY A 52 -12.65 5.21 -10.70
CA GLY A 52 -13.99 5.58 -11.21
C GLY A 52 -15.06 4.52 -10.96
N ASP A 53 -14.85 3.61 -10.02
CA ASP A 53 -15.72 2.45 -9.81
C ASP A 53 -15.93 2.20 -8.31
N LEU A 54 -17.13 2.52 -7.80
CA LEU A 54 -17.49 2.32 -6.39
C LEU A 54 -17.51 0.84 -5.96
N SER A 55 -17.72 -0.09 -6.90
CA SER A 55 -17.83 -1.52 -6.59
C SER A 55 -16.50 -2.13 -6.11
N GLN A 56 -15.37 -1.48 -6.45
CA GLN A 56 -14.04 -1.91 -6.01
C GLN A 56 -13.65 -1.44 -4.60
N SER A 57 -14.59 -0.86 -3.84
CA SER A 57 -14.37 -0.44 -2.45
C SER A 57 -13.72 -1.52 -1.57
N ALA A 58 -14.15 -2.78 -1.70
CA ALA A 58 -13.58 -3.90 -0.95
C ALA A 58 -12.12 -4.19 -1.33
N LYS A 59 -11.78 -4.09 -2.63
CA LYS A 59 -10.40 -4.25 -3.13
C LYS A 59 -9.49 -3.19 -2.51
N TRP A 60 -9.90 -1.92 -2.54
CA TRP A 60 -9.11 -0.83 -1.99
C TRP A 60 -8.95 -0.92 -0.48
N LYS A 61 -10.01 -1.33 0.24
CA LYS A 61 -9.90 -1.63 1.68
C LYS A 61 -8.85 -2.69 1.98
N ALA A 62 -8.77 -3.75 1.17
CA ALA A 62 -7.75 -4.79 1.32
C ALA A 62 -6.35 -4.22 1.08
N ILE A 63 -6.14 -3.51 -0.04
CA ILE A 63 -4.84 -2.87 -0.36
C ILE A 63 -4.38 -1.96 0.77
N PHE A 64 -5.25 -1.09 1.28
CA PHE A 64 -4.89 -0.18 2.38
C PHE A 64 -4.61 -0.90 3.69
N SER A 65 -5.18 -2.08 3.90
CA SER A 65 -4.92 -2.90 5.08
C SER A 65 -3.61 -3.68 4.96
N ASP A 66 -3.29 -4.14 3.74
CA ASP A 66 -2.13 -4.95 3.40
C ASP A 66 -0.82 -4.16 3.36
N HIS A 67 -0.90 -2.84 3.13
CA HIS A 67 0.25 -1.94 2.97
C HIS A 67 0.30 -0.83 4.03
N PRO A 68 0.47 -1.16 5.33
CA PRO A 68 0.51 -0.20 6.42
C PRO A 68 1.71 0.77 6.36
N GLU A 69 2.74 0.45 5.57
CA GLU A 69 3.88 1.33 5.30
C GLU A 69 3.47 2.65 4.62
N PHE A 70 2.37 2.65 3.86
CA PHE A 70 1.86 3.84 3.17
C PHE A 70 0.51 4.30 3.68
N PHE A 71 -0.36 3.35 4.03
CA PHE A 71 -1.75 3.63 4.33
C PHE A 71 -2.05 3.40 5.81
N ARG A 72 -2.91 4.25 6.36
CA ARG A 72 -3.49 4.08 7.69
C ARG A 72 -4.99 4.16 7.63
N LEU A 73 -5.63 3.27 8.39
CA LEU A 73 -7.05 3.35 8.66
C LEU A 73 -7.30 4.26 9.87
N ASP A 74 -8.50 4.83 9.97
CA ASP A 74 -8.92 5.47 11.21
C ASP A 74 -9.37 4.47 12.28
N THR A 75 -9.69 4.96 13.47
CA THR A 75 -10.04 4.12 14.63
C THR A 75 -11.21 3.19 14.34
N GLY A 76 -12.20 3.66 13.58
CA GLY A 76 -13.34 2.85 13.13
C GLY A 76 -13.02 1.88 11.99
N ARG A 77 -11.83 1.98 11.38
CA ARG A 77 -11.42 1.22 10.18
C ARG A 77 -12.37 1.40 9.00
N GLU A 78 -12.96 2.59 8.87
CA GLU A 78 -13.92 2.95 7.82
C GLU A 78 -13.30 3.85 6.75
N LYS A 79 -12.24 4.58 7.10
CA LYS A 79 -11.61 5.56 6.23
C LYS A 79 -10.11 5.32 6.15
N ALA A 80 -9.55 5.53 4.96
CA ALA A 80 -8.12 5.44 4.71
C ALA A 80 -7.50 6.82 4.46
N SER A 81 -6.22 6.94 4.80
CA SER A 81 -5.38 8.12 4.54
C SER A 81 -3.93 7.68 4.37
N LEU A 82 -3.11 8.48 3.70
CA LEU A 82 -1.66 8.27 3.68
C LEU A 82 -1.06 8.56 5.06
N VAL A 83 -0.16 7.69 5.50
CA VAL A 83 0.60 7.86 6.75
C VAL A 83 1.38 9.18 6.74
N TRP A 84 2.04 9.50 5.62
CA TRP A 84 2.82 10.73 5.51
C TRP A 84 1.94 11.98 5.60
N ARG A 85 0.79 12.01 4.90
CA ARG A 85 -0.14 13.15 4.98
C ARG A 85 -0.63 13.43 6.39
N ARG A 86 -0.74 12.40 7.24
CA ARG A 86 -1.15 12.54 8.65
C ARG A 86 -0.16 13.35 9.49
N GLN A 87 1.09 13.51 9.07
CA GLN A 87 2.09 14.26 9.81
C GLN A 87 1.93 15.78 9.67
N PHE A 88 1.28 16.26 8.60
CA PHE A 88 1.07 17.69 8.38
C PHE A 88 -0.13 18.25 9.15
N PRO A 89 -0.08 19.48 9.69
CA PRO A 89 -1.22 20.07 10.40
C PRO A 89 -2.46 20.22 9.50
N LYS A 90 -3.66 20.20 10.11
CA LYS A 90 -4.95 20.35 9.40
C LYS A 90 -5.22 21.82 9.02
N ARG A 91 -4.41 22.38 8.12
CA ARG A 91 -4.48 23.79 7.69
C ARG A 91 -4.71 23.97 6.19
N PHE A 92 -5.18 22.94 5.49
CA PHE A 92 -5.49 23.06 4.07
C PHE A 92 -6.98 23.36 3.87
N ASP A 93 -7.30 24.51 3.29
CA ASP A 93 -8.67 24.84 2.90
C ASP A 93 -9.03 24.10 1.60
N THR A 94 -9.94 23.14 1.70
CA THR A 94 -10.32 22.30 0.55
C THR A 94 -11.23 23.00 -0.46
N ASN A 95 -11.82 24.14 -0.09
CA ASN A 95 -12.64 24.95 -0.98
C ASN A 95 -11.76 25.93 -1.75
N LYS A 96 -10.83 26.60 -1.06
CA LYS A 96 -9.89 27.55 -1.68
C LYS A 96 -8.70 26.87 -2.36
N GLY A 97 -8.45 25.60 -2.07
CA GLY A 97 -7.35 24.83 -2.67
C GLY A 97 -5.96 25.29 -2.22
N ARG A 98 -5.84 25.92 -1.05
CA ARG A 98 -4.56 26.44 -0.54
C ARG A 98 -4.33 26.15 0.94
N PRO A 99 -3.06 26.06 1.39
CA PRO A 99 -2.75 26.07 2.80
C PRO A 99 -3.09 27.43 3.42
N LEU A 100 -3.48 27.39 4.69
CA LEU A 100 -3.64 28.53 5.57
C LEU A 100 -2.38 28.73 6.41
N THR A 101 -2.03 29.99 6.68
CA THR A 101 -0.99 30.31 7.67
C THR A 101 -1.48 30.00 9.09
N ALA A 102 -0.60 30.13 10.08
CA ALA A 102 -1.00 29.95 11.48
C ALA A 102 -2.03 31.01 11.90
N GLU A 103 -1.82 32.25 11.48
CA GLU A 103 -2.64 33.41 11.79
C GLU A 103 -4.02 33.26 11.12
N GLU A 104 -4.05 32.89 9.84
CA GLU A 104 -5.31 32.63 9.13
C GLU A 104 -6.11 31.51 9.79
N TYR A 105 -5.45 30.44 10.24
CA TYR A 105 -6.11 29.32 10.91
C TYR A 105 -6.78 29.73 12.24
N LEU A 106 -6.19 30.65 13.00
CA LEU A 106 -6.77 31.14 14.25
C LEU A 106 -8.07 31.92 14.02
N LEU A 107 -8.19 32.57 12.86
CA LEU A 107 -9.38 33.32 12.46
C LEU A 107 -10.51 32.42 11.92
N VAL A 108 -10.25 31.13 11.64
CA VAL A 108 -11.28 30.20 11.17
C VAL A 108 -12.22 29.83 12.32
N PRO A 109 -13.55 29.96 12.16
CA PRO A 109 -14.51 29.49 13.16
C PRO A 109 -14.39 27.98 13.40
N ASP A 110 -14.59 27.52 14.64
CA ASP A 110 -14.41 26.10 15.00
C ASP A 110 -15.30 25.15 14.19
N VAL A 111 -16.50 25.58 13.83
CA VAL A 111 -17.44 24.83 12.97
C VAL A 111 -16.81 24.54 11.61
N GLU A 112 -16.03 25.48 11.07
CA GLU A 112 -15.40 25.36 9.75
C GLU A 112 -14.07 24.62 9.79
N LYS A 113 -13.36 24.58 10.93
CA LYS A 113 -12.12 23.80 11.10
C LYS A 113 -12.29 22.31 10.79
N SER A 114 -13.51 21.79 10.91
CA SER A 114 -13.88 20.44 10.51
C SER A 114 -13.64 20.17 9.02
N LYS A 115 -13.87 21.18 8.16
CA LYS A 115 -13.74 21.14 6.69
C LYS A 115 -12.30 21.28 6.21
N LEU A 116 -11.39 21.70 7.09
CA LEU A 116 -9.97 21.77 6.78
C LEU A 116 -9.37 20.37 6.66
N SER A 117 -8.43 20.25 5.73
CA SER A 117 -7.68 19.04 5.43
C SER A 117 -6.19 19.24 5.75
N ARG A 118 -5.38 18.24 5.41
CA ARG A 118 -3.92 18.31 5.46
C ARG A 118 -3.40 18.55 4.06
N ASN A 119 -2.24 19.19 3.94
CA ASN A 119 -1.69 19.55 2.63
C ASN A 119 -1.56 18.31 1.72
N PRO A 120 -1.86 18.44 0.42
CA PRO A 120 -1.38 17.52 -0.59
C PRO A 120 0.16 17.43 -0.54
N LEU A 121 0.68 16.27 -0.93
CA LEU A 121 2.13 16.05 -0.95
C LEU A 121 2.78 16.76 -2.14
N GLN A 122 4.06 17.12 -2.00
CA GLN A 122 4.82 17.70 -3.09
C GLN A 122 5.25 16.60 -4.08
N PRO A 123 5.57 16.94 -5.35
CA PRO A 123 6.02 15.94 -6.33
C PRO A 123 7.20 15.09 -5.85
N ALA A 124 8.14 15.68 -5.10
CA ALA A 124 9.27 14.96 -4.51
C ALA A 124 8.85 13.92 -3.46
N ASP A 125 7.90 14.25 -2.59
CA ASP A 125 7.35 13.32 -1.58
C ASP A 125 6.61 12.15 -2.26
N ILE A 126 5.86 12.44 -3.32
CA ILE A 126 5.14 11.43 -4.11
C ILE A 126 6.14 10.48 -4.76
N LYS A 127 7.20 11.01 -5.37
CA LYS A 127 8.28 10.20 -5.95
C LYS A 127 8.93 9.31 -4.89
N ALA A 128 9.24 9.85 -3.71
CA ALA A 128 9.83 9.08 -2.62
C ALA A 128 8.94 7.91 -2.18
N LEU A 129 7.62 8.12 -2.09
CA LEU A 129 6.66 7.05 -1.79
C LEU A 129 6.62 5.97 -2.89
N ILE A 130 6.61 6.36 -4.16
CA ILE A 130 6.59 5.43 -5.30
C ILE A 130 7.88 4.63 -5.37
N ASP A 131 9.04 5.28 -5.24
CA ASP A 131 10.35 4.61 -5.23
C ASP A 131 10.45 3.60 -4.07
N THR A 132 9.88 3.96 -2.91
CA THR A 132 9.80 3.06 -1.75
C THR A 132 8.91 1.85 -2.07
N ALA A 133 7.75 2.05 -2.72
CA ALA A 133 6.86 0.95 -3.10
C ALA A 133 7.52 0.00 -4.10
N ILE A 134 8.24 0.53 -5.09
CA ILE A 134 9.01 -0.25 -6.06
C ILE A 134 10.11 -1.05 -5.35
N SER A 135 10.86 -0.42 -4.46
CA SER A 135 11.95 -1.07 -3.71
C SER A 135 11.45 -2.21 -2.82
N LEU A 136 10.33 -2.00 -2.11
CA LEU A 136 9.72 -3.03 -1.27
C LEU A 136 9.17 -4.21 -2.11
N HIS A 137 8.60 -3.93 -3.28
CA HIS A 137 8.15 -4.96 -4.20
C HIS A 137 9.32 -5.76 -4.78
N ALA A 138 10.40 -5.10 -5.20
CA ALA A 138 11.62 -5.76 -5.69
C ALA A 138 12.21 -6.70 -4.63
N ARG A 139 12.34 -6.22 -3.39
CA ARG A 139 12.80 -7.05 -2.26
C ARG A 139 11.89 -8.26 -2.01
N ALA A 140 10.57 -8.10 -2.19
CA ALA A 140 9.64 -9.22 -2.08
C ALA A 140 9.89 -10.28 -3.16
N LEU A 141 10.16 -9.86 -4.40
CA LEU A 141 10.50 -10.77 -5.51
C LEU A 141 11.81 -11.51 -5.25
N GLU A 142 12.85 -10.82 -4.80
CA GLU A 142 14.14 -11.42 -4.40
C GLU A 142 13.95 -12.49 -3.33
N GLN A 143 13.22 -12.18 -2.25
CA GLN A 143 12.90 -13.17 -1.20
C GLN A 143 12.14 -14.39 -1.71
N ARG A 144 11.35 -14.25 -2.78
CA ARG A 144 10.64 -15.37 -3.42
C ARG A 144 11.58 -16.20 -4.31
N GLN A 145 12.52 -15.56 -5.00
CA GLN A 145 13.54 -16.23 -5.81
C GLN A 145 14.54 -16.97 -4.94
N ASP A 146 15.00 -16.36 -3.84
CA ASP A 146 15.91 -16.98 -2.88
C ASP A 146 15.35 -18.30 -2.36
N LYS A 147 14.05 -18.40 -2.07
CA LYS A 147 13.42 -19.67 -1.64
C LYS A 147 13.48 -20.79 -2.70
N ARG A 148 13.78 -20.46 -3.95
CA ARG A 148 13.88 -21.36 -5.10
C ARG A 148 15.33 -21.65 -5.52
N TRP A 149 16.32 -21.25 -4.71
CA TRP A 149 17.75 -21.49 -4.96
C TRP A 149 18.11 -22.96 -5.23
N TRP A 150 17.31 -23.90 -4.70
CA TRP A 150 17.52 -25.33 -4.86
C TRP A 150 17.03 -25.89 -6.22
N LEU A 151 16.19 -25.17 -6.97
CA LEU A 151 15.67 -25.68 -8.26
C LEU A 151 16.79 -25.91 -9.30
N PRO A 152 17.73 -24.98 -9.52
CA PRO A 152 18.89 -25.22 -10.39
C PRO A 152 19.74 -26.41 -9.93
N LEU A 153 19.90 -26.59 -8.61
CA LEU A 153 20.66 -27.69 -8.03
C LEU A 153 19.95 -29.05 -8.19
N ALA A 154 18.61 -29.08 -8.09
CA ALA A 154 17.83 -30.29 -8.33
C ALA A 154 17.89 -30.73 -9.80
N SER A 155 17.86 -29.79 -10.76
CA SER A 155 18.05 -30.10 -12.18
C SER A 155 19.45 -30.59 -12.51
N GLY A 156 20.50 -30.10 -11.82
CA GLY A 156 21.87 -30.59 -11.99
C GLY A 156 22.13 -31.93 -11.30
N GLY A 157 21.56 -32.15 -10.10
CA GLY A 157 21.70 -33.40 -9.33
C GLY A 157 20.98 -34.60 -9.94
N GLY A 158 19.87 -34.37 -10.66
CA GLY A 158 19.17 -35.42 -11.41
C GLY A 158 20.02 -36.07 -12.51
N ALA A 159 20.92 -35.31 -13.15
CA ALA A 159 21.85 -35.84 -14.15
C ALA A 159 22.89 -36.78 -13.52
N LEU A 160 23.37 -36.47 -12.31
CA LEU A 160 24.33 -37.33 -11.60
C LEU A 160 23.67 -38.60 -11.07
N ILE A 161 22.46 -38.51 -10.52
CA ILE A 161 21.70 -39.68 -10.05
C ILE A 161 21.30 -40.58 -11.24
N GLY A 162 20.87 -39.99 -12.36
CA GLY A 162 20.56 -40.73 -13.58
C GLY A 162 21.78 -41.43 -14.20
N ALA A 163 22.95 -40.80 -14.18
CA ALA A 163 24.19 -41.40 -14.66
C ALA A 163 24.66 -42.59 -13.80
N VAL A 164 24.53 -42.49 -12.47
CA VAL A 164 24.89 -43.59 -11.55
C VAL A 164 23.94 -44.78 -11.71
N ILE A 165 22.62 -44.54 -11.77
CA ILE A 165 21.63 -45.60 -11.97
C ILE A 165 21.76 -46.23 -13.37
N GLY A 166 21.95 -45.42 -14.42
CA GLY A 166 22.16 -45.91 -15.78
C GLY A 166 23.46 -46.70 -15.93
N GLY A 167 24.51 -46.34 -15.18
CA GLY A 167 25.76 -47.11 -15.09
C GLY A 167 25.59 -48.46 -14.38
N LEU A 168 24.82 -48.49 -13.28
CA LEU A 168 24.54 -49.70 -12.49
C LEU A 168 23.59 -50.68 -13.20
N LEU A 169 22.67 -50.20 -14.05
CA LEU A 169 21.79 -51.05 -14.86
C LEU A 169 22.45 -51.60 -16.14
N ARG A 170 23.61 -51.05 -16.51
CA ARG A 170 24.39 -51.45 -17.69
C ARG A 170 25.60 -52.33 -17.34
N ALA A 171 25.89 -52.50 -16.05
CA ALA A 171 26.84 -53.45 -15.50
C ALA A 171 26.13 -54.76 -15.14
#